data_AF-A0A532TBV4-F1
#
_entry.id   AF-A0A532TBV4-F1
#
_cell.length_a   1.000
_cell.length_b   1.000
_cell.length_c   1.000
_cell.angle_alpha   90.00
_cell.angle_beta   90.00
_cell.angle_gamma   90.00
#
_symmetry.space_group_name_H-M   'P 1'
#
loop_
_entity.id
_entity.type
_entity.pdbx_description
1 polymer ?
#
loop_
_entity_poly.entity_id
_entity_poly.type
_entity_poly.pdbx_seq_one_letter_code
_entity_poly.pdbx_strand_id
1 'polypeptide(L)'
;MSENNYNIDQHELEKIRMRKMKVMMDAKKRKEAAQERVSSIYEKIDFVLKVVLAQDAYTHLNNIKVNEPLVYQNIYNELISPDVIQNIDYLLTLIQQRGGVPRKIPLDAIIYLERKAKGIRSKIQVKRGDDMMDLSSFLSKD
;
A
#
# COMPACT_ATOMS: atom_id res chain seq x y z
N MET A 1 -18.08 49.10 40.70
CA MET A 1 -18.09 47.63 40.91
C MET A 1 -18.12 46.83 39.59
N SER A 2 -17.96 47.46 38.41
CA SER A 2 -18.18 46.84 37.09
C SER A 2 -16.91 46.59 36.27
N GLU A 3 -15.84 47.37 36.47
CA GLU A 3 -14.60 47.24 35.69
C GLU A 3 -13.75 46.02 36.08
N ASN A 4 -13.77 45.61 37.36
CA ASN A 4 -13.00 44.45 37.82
C ASN A 4 -13.53 43.11 37.28
N ASN A 5 -14.86 42.94 37.16
CA ASN A 5 -15.43 41.70 36.61
C ASN A 5 -15.15 41.56 35.11
N TYR A 6 -15.18 42.68 34.36
CA TYR A 6 -14.92 42.66 32.92
C TYR A 6 -13.48 42.22 32.58
N ASN A 7 -12.52 42.63 33.43
CA ASN A 7 -11.11 42.21 33.30
C ASN A 7 -10.90 40.73 33.64
N ILE A 8 -11.60 40.22 34.65
CA ILE A 8 -11.55 38.80 35.05
C ILE A 8 -12.12 37.91 33.93
N ASP A 9 -13.27 38.30 33.38
CA ASP A 9 -13.92 37.55 32.29
C ASP A 9 -13.06 37.55 31.01
N GLN A 10 -12.41 38.67 30.68
CA GLN A 10 -11.47 38.73 29.56
C GLN A 10 -10.27 37.79 29.77
N HIS A 11 -9.73 37.73 30.99
CA HIS A 11 -8.59 36.88 31.30
C HIS A 11 -8.94 35.37 31.22
N GLU A 12 -10.15 34.99 31.64
CA GLU A 12 -10.66 33.62 31.50
C GLU A 12 -10.96 33.25 30.05
N LEU A 13 -11.54 34.18 29.27
CA LEU A 13 -11.73 34.02 27.81
C LEU A 13 -10.40 33.81 27.09
N GLU A 14 -9.36 34.54 27.47
CA GLU A 14 -8.02 34.40 26.90
C GLU A 14 -7.37 33.07 27.28
N LYS A 15 -7.51 32.62 28.53
CA LYS A 15 -7.08 31.27 28.95
C LYS A 15 -7.79 30.17 28.14
N ILE A 16 -9.09 30.31 27.90
CA ILE A 16 -9.86 29.36 27.09
C ILE A 16 -9.38 29.35 25.64
N ARG A 17 -9.12 30.54 25.04
CA ARG A 17 -8.56 30.66 23.69
C ARG A 17 -7.19 29.99 23.58
N MET A 18 -6.29 30.28 24.52
CA MET A 18 -4.96 29.68 24.56
C MET A 18 -5.01 28.17 24.72
N ARG A 19 -5.91 27.65 25.57
CA ARG A 19 -6.12 26.21 25.74
C ARG A 19 -6.64 25.56 24.46
N LYS A 20 -7.61 26.17 23.77
CA LYS A 20 -8.13 25.68 22.47
C LYS A 20 -7.05 25.72 21.39
N MET A 21 -6.26 26.79 21.32
CA MET A 21 -5.16 26.92 20.36
C MET A 21 -4.08 25.85 20.60
N LYS A 22 -3.72 25.59 21.86
CA LYS A 22 -2.77 24.53 22.21
C LYS A 22 -3.28 23.15 21.81
N VAL A 23 -4.54 22.84 22.09
CA VAL A 23 -5.16 21.56 21.68
C VAL A 23 -5.18 21.41 20.16
N MET A 24 -5.50 22.47 19.41
CA MET A 24 -5.46 22.45 17.95
C MET A 24 -4.04 22.26 17.40
N MET A 25 -3.04 22.93 17.98
CA MET A 25 -1.64 22.76 17.61
C MET A 25 -1.12 21.34 17.91
N ASP A 26 -1.42 20.80 19.09
CA ASP A 26 -1.03 19.43 19.45
C ASP A 26 -1.71 18.39 18.54
N ALA A 27 -2.98 18.59 18.19
CA ALA A 27 -3.68 17.73 17.23
C ALA A 27 -3.07 17.83 15.83
N LYS A 28 -2.71 19.03 15.37
CA LYS A 28 -2.05 19.25 14.07
C LYS A 28 -0.68 18.57 14.03
N LYS A 29 0.15 18.77 15.06
CA LYS A 29 1.47 18.15 15.18
C LYS A 29 1.39 16.61 15.20
N ARG A 30 0.38 16.03 15.85
CA ARG A 30 0.13 14.58 15.82
C ARG A 30 -0.24 14.08 14.43
N LYS A 31 -1.05 14.83 13.68
CA LYS A 31 -1.42 14.49 12.30
C LYS A 31 -0.21 14.56 11.36
N GLU A 32 0.61 15.60 11.47
CA GLU A 32 1.84 15.78 10.69
C GLU A 32 2.82 14.64 10.96
N ALA A 33 3.10 14.33 12.23
CA ALA A 33 3.99 13.22 12.60
C ALA A 33 3.47 11.85 12.12
N ALA A 34 2.14 11.65 12.10
CA ALA A 34 1.55 10.44 11.55
C ALA A 34 1.72 10.38 10.02
N GLN A 35 1.51 11.50 9.32
CA GLN A 35 1.65 11.60 7.87
C GLN A 35 3.11 11.39 7.42
N GLU A 36 4.08 11.98 8.12
CA GLU A 36 5.51 11.79 7.86
C GLU A 36 5.92 10.32 8.03
N ARG A 37 5.44 9.66 9.08
CA ARG A 37 5.69 8.22 9.28
C ARG A 37 5.14 7.38 8.14
N VAL A 38 3.92 7.67 7.69
CA VAL A 38 3.28 6.97 6.58
C VAL A 38 4.09 7.15 5.29
N SER A 39 4.55 8.37 4.98
CA SER A 39 5.44 8.62 3.83
C SER A 39 6.71 7.77 3.92
N SER A 40 7.34 7.72 5.10
CA SER A 40 8.57 6.94 5.30
C SER A 40 8.35 5.44 5.06
N ILE A 41 7.18 4.90 5.43
CA ILE A 41 6.88 3.48 5.22
C ILE A 41 6.70 3.19 3.74
N TYR A 42 6.00 4.05 3.00
CA TYR A 42 5.82 3.87 1.55
C TYR A 42 7.14 3.94 0.78
N GLU A 43 8.03 4.86 1.15
CA GLU A 43 9.36 4.98 0.53
C GLU A 43 10.21 3.72 0.79
N LYS A 44 10.17 3.19 2.01
CA LYS A 44 10.84 1.95 2.39
C LYS A 44 10.31 0.76 1.59
N ILE A 45 8.99 0.66 1.47
CA ILE A 45 8.33 -0.38 0.68
C ILE A 45 8.73 -0.28 -0.80
N ASP A 46 8.71 0.92 -1.38
CA ASP A 46 9.10 1.12 -2.78
C ASP A 46 10.55 0.71 -3.03
N PHE A 47 11.46 1.04 -2.10
CA PHE A 47 12.84 0.57 -2.16
C PHE A 47 12.91 -0.97 -2.12
N VAL A 48 12.20 -1.61 -1.20
CA VAL A 48 12.17 -3.08 -1.10
C VAL A 48 11.62 -3.69 -2.39
N LEU A 49 10.50 -3.19 -2.92
CA LEU A 49 9.91 -3.66 -4.17
C LEU A 49 10.91 -3.53 -5.33
N LYS A 50 11.62 -2.41 -5.43
CA LYS A 50 12.65 -2.19 -6.47
C LYS A 50 13.80 -3.20 -6.40
N VAL A 51 14.15 -3.68 -5.21
CA VAL A 51 15.21 -4.68 -5.02
C VAL A 51 14.70 -6.10 -5.28
N VAL A 52 13.50 -6.41 -4.80
CA VAL A 52 12.90 -7.74 -4.83
C VAL A 52 12.34 -8.09 -6.22
N LEU A 53 11.83 -7.12 -6.96
CA LEU A 53 11.28 -7.31 -8.29
C LEU A 53 12.39 -7.28 -9.36
N ALA A 54 12.20 -8.05 -10.42
CA ALA A 54 12.94 -7.86 -11.65
C ALA A 54 12.62 -6.48 -12.24
N GLN A 55 13.54 -5.94 -13.05
CA GLN A 55 13.43 -4.56 -13.54
C GLN A 55 12.17 -4.36 -14.39
N ASP A 56 11.90 -5.30 -15.29
CA ASP A 56 10.70 -5.38 -16.12
C ASP A 56 9.42 -5.53 -15.29
N ALA A 57 9.44 -6.38 -14.25
CA ALA A 57 8.34 -6.57 -13.32
C ALA A 57 8.00 -5.27 -12.56
N TYR A 58 9.01 -4.56 -12.07
CA TYR A 58 8.83 -3.28 -11.39
C TYR A 58 8.32 -2.18 -12.32
N THR A 59 8.85 -2.10 -13.55
CA THR A 59 8.33 -1.17 -14.56
C THR A 59 6.88 -1.47 -14.91
N HIS A 60 6.51 -2.74 -15.10
CA HIS A 60 5.12 -3.13 -15.37
C HIS A 60 4.19 -2.77 -14.21
N LEU A 61 4.61 -3.05 -12.97
CA LEU A 61 3.85 -2.68 -11.77
C LEU A 61 3.62 -1.16 -11.69
N ASN A 62 4.62 -0.35 -12.02
CA ASN A 62 4.49 1.11 -12.07
C ASN A 62 3.56 1.58 -13.20
N ASN A 63 3.54 0.89 -14.33
CA ASN A 63 2.57 1.17 -15.39
C ASN A 63 1.14 0.87 -14.93
N ILE A 64 0.92 -0.25 -14.24
CA ILE A 64 -0.39 -0.58 -13.64
C ILE A 64 -0.80 0.48 -12.60
N LYS A 65 0.14 0.97 -11.79
CA LYS A 65 -0.12 2.02 -10.80
C LYS A 65 -0.71 3.30 -11.42
N VAL A 66 -0.24 3.67 -12.62
CA VAL A 66 -0.69 4.87 -13.34
C VAL A 66 -2.00 4.60 -14.10
N ASN A 67 -2.08 3.47 -14.80
CA ASN A 67 -3.18 3.19 -15.72
C ASN A 67 -4.41 2.59 -15.01
N GLU A 68 -4.20 1.74 -14.00
CA GLU A 68 -5.26 0.97 -13.34
C GLU A 68 -5.06 0.92 -11.81
N PRO A 69 -5.32 2.03 -11.09
CA PRO A 69 -5.03 2.13 -9.66
C PRO A 69 -5.72 1.08 -8.78
N LEU A 70 -6.93 0.67 -9.14
CA LEU A 70 -7.68 -0.37 -8.40
C LEU A 70 -7.01 -1.75 -8.54
N VAL A 71 -6.52 -2.08 -9.73
CA VAL A 71 -5.79 -3.33 -9.98
C VAL A 71 -4.46 -3.30 -9.24
N TYR A 72 -3.75 -2.16 -9.29
CA TYR A 72 -2.54 -1.95 -8.50
C TYR A 72 -2.79 -2.16 -7.00
N GLN A 73 -3.87 -1.61 -6.44
CA GLN A 73 -4.18 -1.77 -5.01
C GLN A 73 -4.40 -3.24 -4.62
N ASN A 74 -5.08 -4.02 -5.48
CA ASN A 74 -5.26 -5.45 -5.25
C ASN A 74 -3.93 -6.21 -5.30
N ILE A 75 -3.07 -5.91 -6.29
CA ILE A 75 -1.74 -6.50 -6.39
C ILE A 75 -0.90 -6.11 -5.15
N TYR A 76 -0.97 -4.84 -4.74
CA TYR A 76 -0.25 -4.31 -3.58
C TYR A 76 -0.64 -5.03 -2.30
N ASN A 77 -1.95 -5.24 -2.06
CA ASN A 77 -2.44 -5.96 -0.89
C ASN A 77 -2.01 -7.44 -0.87
N GLU A 78 -1.82 -8.06 -2.04
CA GLU A 78 -1.31 -9.42 -2.14
C GLU A 78 0.21 -9.48 -1.90
N LEU A 79 0.97 -8.52 -2.44
CA LEU A 79 2.42 -8.46 -2.31
C LEU A 79 2.89 -8.03 -0.91
N ILE A 80 2.12 -7.15 -0.27
CA ILE A 80 2.51 -6.50 0.99
C ILE A 80 1.47 -6.85 2.05
N SER A 81 1.77 -7.91 2.80
CA SER A 81 1.00 -8.28 3.98
C SER A 81 1.29 -7.32 5.15
N PRO A 82 0.40 -7.25 6.15
CA PRO A 82 0.64 -6.49 7.37
C PRO A 82 1.98 -6.84 8.06
N ASP A 83 2.39 -8.10 7.97
CA ASP A 83 3.66 -8.57 8.55
C ASP A 83 4.87 -7.97 7.83
N VAL A 84 4.79 -7.77 6.50
CA VAL A 84 5.84 -7.11 5.72
C VAL A 84 5.99 -5.66 6.15
N ILE A 85 4.87 -4.96 6.40
CA ILE A 85 4.87 -3.57 6.85
C ILE A 85 5.53 -3.45 8.23
N GLN A 86 5.19 -4.35 9.16
CA GLN A 86 5.76 -4.36 10.51
C GLN A 86 7.27 -4.62 10.50
N ASN A 87 7.74 -5.46 9.58
CA ASN A 87 9.13 -5.89 9.50
C ASN A 87 9.94 -5.15 8.42
N ILE A 88 9.44 -4.04 7.88
CA ILE A 88 10.06 -3.38 6.72
C ILE A 88 11.49 -2.89 7.01
N ASP A 89 11.74 -2.39 8.22
CA ASP A 89 13.07 -1.95 8.65
C ASP A 89 14.05 -3.12 8.77
N TYR A 90 13.57 -4.26 9.25
CA TYR A 90 14.36 -5.48 9.30
C TYR A 90 14.68 -6.00 7.89
N LEU A 91 13.71 -5.97 6.96
CA LEU A 91 13.94 -6.35 5.57
C LEU A 91 14.97 -5.45 4.89
N LEU A 92 14.94 -4.14 5.16
CA LEU A 92 15.92 -3.19 4.65
C LEU A 92 17.34 -3.50 5.14
N THR A 93 17.49 -3.72 6.45
CA THR A 93 18.80 -4.06 7.02
C THR A 93 19.36 -5.37 6.44
N LEU A 94 18.53 -6.40 6.24
CA LEU A 94 18.93 -7.64 5.59
C LEU A 94 19.40 -7.41 4.13
N ILE A 95 18.65 -6.62 3.36
CA ILE A 95 19.00 -6.28 1.97
C ILE A 95 20.35 -5.56 1.92
N GLN A 96 20.55 -4.57 2.80
CA GLN A 96 21.80 -3.81 2.88
C GLN A 96 22.99 -4.69 3.27
N GLN A 97 22.83 -5.59 4.23
CA GLN A 97 23.90 -6.47 4.70
C GLN A 97 24.28 -7.54 3.67
N ARG A 98 23.31 -8.09 2.95
CA ARG A 98 23.51 -9.23 2.03
C ARG A 98 23.70 -8.81 0.56
N GLY A 99 23.61 -7.52 0.26
CA GLY A 99 23.80 -6.99 -1.09
C GLY A 99 22.65 -7.27 -2.06
N GLY A 100 21.46 -7.62 -1.55
CA GLY A 100 20.26 -7.86 -2.36
C GLY A 100 19.60 -9.21 -2.16
N VAL A 101 18.65 -9.52 -3.04
CA VAL A 101 17.87 -10.77 -3.02
C VAL A 101 18.33 -11.69 -4.16
N PRO A 102 18.71 -12.95 -3.88
CA PRO A 102 19.31 -13.84 -4.87
C PRO A 102 18.33 -14.30 -5.97
N ARG A 103 17.03 -14.30 -5.70
CA ARG A 103 15.98 -14.56 -6.70
C ARG A 103 14.98 -13.42 -6.72
N LYS A 104 14.95 -12.70 -7.83
CA LYS A 104 14.00 -11.62 -8.05
C LYS A 104 12.66 -12.17 -8.54
N ILE A 105 11.58 -11.49 -8.18
CA ILE A 105 10.23 -11.81 -8.65
C ILE A 105 10.15 -11.43 -10.14
N PRO A 106 9.86 -12.40 -11.03
CA PRO A 106 9.82 -12.16 -12.47
C PRO A 106 8.53 -11.44 -12.91
N LEU A 107 8.52 -10.92 -14.14
CA LEU A 107 7.37 -10.25 -14.74
C LEU A 107 6.12 -11.13 -14.76
N ASP A 108 6.26 -12.42 -15.07
CA ASP A 108 5.16 -13.37 -15.16
C ASP A 108 4.34 -13.45 -13.87
N ALA A 109 4.99 -13.31 -12.71
CA ALA A 109 4.32 -13.31 -11.42
C ALA A 109 3.42 -12.06 -11.26
N ILE A 110 3.89 -10.89 -11.73
CA ILE A 110 3.09 -9.65 -11.68
C ILE A 110 1.94 -9.72 -12.68
N ILE A 111 2.16 -10.25 -13.89
CA ILE A 111 1.10 -10.48 -14.88
C ILE A 111 0.04 -11.45 -14.34
N TYR A 112 0.47 -12.50 -13.63
CA TYR A 112 -0.46 -13.43 -12.99
C TYR A 112 -1.33 -12.71 -11.95
N LEU A 113 -0.73 -11.89 -11.08
CA LEU A 113 -1.48 -11.11 -10.08
C LEU A 113 -2.42 -10.08 -10.73
N GLU A 114 -2.00 -9.45 -11.82
CA GLU A 114 -2.82 -8.55 -12.62
C GLU A 114 -4.05 -9.28 -13.19
N ARG A 115 -3.85 -10.44 -13.82
CA ARG A 115 -4.95 -11.25 -14.36
C ARG A 115 -5.90 -11.72 -13.27
N LYS A 116 -5.36 -12.14 -12.12
CA LYS A 116 -6.14 -12.53 -10.93
C LYS A 116 -6.99 -11.37 -10.43
N ALA A 117 -6.40 -10.17 -10.29
CA ALA A 117 -7.09 -8.96 -9.87
C ALA A 117 -8.17 -8.51 -10.87
N LYS A 118 -7.94 -8.73 -12.18
CA LYS A 118 -8.93 -8.50 -13.25
C LYS A 118 -9.99 -9.60 -13.37
N GLY A 119 -9.90 -10.68 -12.60
CA GLY A 119 -10.80 -11.83 -12.70
C GLY A 119 -10.65 -12.64 -14.00
N ILE A 120 -9.56 -12.46 -14.74
CA ILE A 120 -9.28 -13.20 -15.97
C ILE A 120 -8.82 -14.61 -15.58
N ARG A 121 -9.74 -15.58 -15.70
CA ARG A 121 -9.45 -17.00 -15.50
C ARG A 121 -8.69 -17.56 -16.69
N SER A 122 -7.70 -18.42 -16.42
CA SER A 122 -7.03 -19.21 -17.44
C SER A 122 -8.06 -20.08 -18.17
N LYS A 123 -8.37 -19.79 -19.44
CA LYS A 123 -9.13 -20.70 -20.28
C LYS A 123 -8.18 -21.72 -20.88
N ILE A 124 -8.19 -22.94 -20.34
CA ILE A 124 -7.54 -24.08 -20.98
C ILE A 124 -8.57 -24.66 -21.94
N GLN A 125 -8.29 -24.58 -23.24
CA GLN A 125 -9.13 -25.22 -24.25
C GLN A 125 -8.67 -26.67 -24.45
N VAL A 126 -9.62 -27.59 -24.42
CA VAL A 126 -9.42 -29.02 -24.58
C VAL A 126 -10.17 -29.44 -25.85
N LYS A 127 -9.50 -30.17 -26.73
CA LYS A 127 -10.12 -30.73 -27.93
C LYS A 127 -10.76 -32.09 -27.58
N ARG A 128 -12.08 -32.22 -27.69
CA ARG A 128 -12.82 -33.49 -27.55
C ARG A 128 -13.48 -33.81 -28.89
N GLY A 129 -12.84 -34.66 -29.69
CA GLY A 129 -13.28 -34.90 -31.07
C GLY A 129 -13.02 -33.67 -31.95
N ASP A 130 -14.04 -33.19 -32.66
CA ASP A 130 -13.96 -31.97 -33.49
C ASP A 130 -14.30 -30.66 -32.75
N ASP A 131 -14.84 -30.75 -31.53
CA ASP A 131 -15.21 -29.57 -30.74
C ASP A 131 -14.12 -29.16 -29.75
N MET A 132 -13.89 -27.85 -29.64
CA MET A 132 -13.07 -27.24 -28.58
C MET A 132 -13.97 -26.85 -27.40
N MET A 133 -13.65 -27.34 -26.21
CA MET A 133 -14.36 -27.02 -24.96
C MET A 133 -13.39 -26.52 -23.89
N ASP A 134 -13.84 -25.64 -23.00
CA ASP A 134 -13.05 -25.22 -21.84
C ASP A 134 -12.88 -26.39 -20.84
N LEU A 135 -11.67 -26.55 -20.27
CA LEU A 135 -11.31 -27.62 -19.32
C LEU A 135 -12.24 -27.67 -18.10
N SER A 136 -12.70 -26.51 -17.61
CA SER A 136 -13.67 -26.46 -16.50
C SER A 136 -15.01 -27.08 -16.88
N SER A 137 -15.45 -26.89 -18.12
CA SER A 137 -16.69 -27.48 -18.65
C SER A 137 -16.52 -28.96 -19.01
N PHE A 138 -15.30 -29.37 -19.34
CA PHE A 138 -14.94 -30.77 -19.56
C PHE A 138 -14.98 -31.56 -18.24
N LEU A 139 -14.37 -31.04 -17.17
CA LEU A 139 -14.31 -31.69 -15.86
C LEU A 139 -15.65 -31.74 -15.11
N SER A 140 -16.60 -30.88 -15.45
CA SER A 140 -17.92 -30.84 -14.81
C SER A 140 -18.98 -31.73 -15.49
N LYS A 141 -18.62 -32.44 -16.55
CA LYS A 141 -19.53 -33.28 -17.34
C LYS A 141 -19.43 -34.78 -17.02
N ASP A 142 -18.51 -35.17 -16.15
CA ASP A 142 -18.39 -36.50 -15.54
C ASP A 142 -18.91 -36.46 -14.09
#